data_AF-A0AAV7KB88-F1
#
_entry.id   AF-A0AAV7KB88-F1
#
_cell.length_a   1.000
_cell.length_b   1.000
_cell.length_c   1.000
_cell.angle_alpha   90.00
_cell.angle_beta   90.00
_cell.angle_gamma   90.00
#
_symmetry.space_group_name_H-M   'P 1'
#
loop_
_entity.id
_entity.type
_entity.pdbx_description
1 polymer ?
#
loop_
_entity_poly.entity_id
_entity_poly.type
_entity_poly.pdbx_seq_one_letter_code
_entity_poly.pdbx_strand_id
1 'polypeptide(L)'
;MSYRAVSELHIIPKGQTVNADYYVREILNKSLMSTMQRQPEEASVLRRKMLPDMSRAIFQQDGAPAHTAKRTQEWCDNNLIEFWTRKTWPGNSRTSIPLKICGQ
;
A
#
# COMPACT_ATOMS: atom_id res chain seq x y z
N MET A 1 -7.98 8.17 0.51
CA MET A 1 -7.04 8.27 1.65
C MET A 1 -7.71 7.56 2.80
N SER A 2 -6.97 6.76 3.58
CA SER A 2 -7.48 6.33 4.87
C SER A 2 -7.71 7.57 5.71
N TYR A 3 -8.93 7.75 6.25
CA TYR A 3 -9.28 8.97 6.97
C TYR A 3 -9.14 8.82 8.49
N ARG A 4 -8.88 7.60 8.98
CA ARG A 4 -8.83 7.29 10.42
C ARG A 4 -7.43 7.07 10.98
N ALA A 5 -6.46 6.73 10.13
CA ALA A 5 -5.10 6.35 10.53
C ALA A 5 -4.11 6.55 9.38
N VAL A 6 -2.82 6.53 9.73
CA VAL A 6 -1.69 6.67 8.79
C VAL A 6 -0.78 5.45 8.83
N SER A 7 -0.30 5.00 7.68
CA SER A 7 0.65 3.89 7.60
C SER A 7 2.03 4.34 8.08
N GLU A 8 2.91 3.37 8.34
CA GLU A 8 4.30 3.66 8.65
C GLU A 8 5.00 4.36 7.48
N LEU A 9 5.87 5.33 7.78
CA LEU A 9 6.73 5.98 6.81
C LEU A 9 8.08 5.24 6.76
N HIS A 10 8.34 4.56 5.64
CA HIS A 10 9.62 3.90 5.39
C HIS A 10 10.58 4.85 4.69
N ILE A 11 11.69 5.20 5.35
CA ILE A 11 12.72 6.09 4.79
C ILE A 11 13.77 5.25 4.07
N ILE A 12 13.96 5.51 2.77
CA ILE A 12 14.93 4.80 1.95
C ILE A 12 16.33 5.37 2.21
N PRO A 13 17.35 4.53 2.51
CA PRO A 13 18.71 4.99 2.68
C PRO A 13 19.25 5.71 1.43
N LYS A 14 20.12 6.70 1.64
CA LYS A 14 20.73 7.46 0.53
C LYS A 14 21.47 6.51 -0.43
N GLY A 15 21.16 6.62 -1.73
CA GLY A 15 21.78 5.81 -2.78
C GLY A 15 21.12 4.45 -3.03
N GLN A 16 20.11 4.07 -2.24
CA GLN A 16 19.36 2.84 -2.45
C GLN A 16 18.27 3.03 -3.53
N THR A 17 18.27 2.16 -4.53
CA THR A 17 17.19 2.09 -5.52
C THR A 17 16.08 1.16 -5.05
N VAL A 18 14.83 1.56 -5.23
CA VAL A 18 13.65 0.72 -4.96
C VAL A 18 13.30 -0.07 -6.23
N ASN A 19 13.73 -1.32 -6.29
CA ASN A 19 13.28 -2.29 -7.28
C ASN A 19 12.07 -3.10 -6.75
N ALA A 20 11.51 -3.97 -7.58
CA ALA A 20 10.34 -4.76 -7.21
C ALA A 20 10.61 -5.69 -5.99
N ASP A 21 11.79 -6.30 -5.91
CA ASP A 21 12.15 -7.17 -4.78
C ASP A 21 12.23 -6.42 -3.47
N TYR A 22 12.91 -5.26 -3.46
CA TYR A 22 13.00 -4.39 -2.30
C TYR A 22 11.62 -3.90 -1.90
N TYR A 23 10.81 -3.45 -2.87
CA TYR A 23 9.46 -2.96 -2.61
C TYR A 23 8.58 -4.02 -1.94
N VAL A 24 8.56 -5.25 -2.47
CA VAL A 24 7.79 -6.34 -1.86
C VAL A 24 8.30 -6.68 -0.46
N ARG A 25 9.61 -6.85 -0.29
CA ARG A 25 10.18 -7.35 0.97
C ARG A 25 10.17 -6.32 2.09
N GLU A 26 10.59 -5.10 1.79
CA GLU A 26 10.87 -4.09 2.80
C GLU A 26 9.69 -3.15 3.02
N ILE A 27 8.84 -2.94 2.01
CA ILE A 27 7.70 -2.00 2.11
C ILE A 27 6.39 -2.77 2.27
N LEU A 28 6.03 -3.63 1.31
CA LEU A 28 4.73 -4.33 1.36
C LEU A 28 4.66 -5.34 2.50
N ASN A 29 5.65 -6.22 2.60
CA ASN A 29 5.59 -7.29 3.60
C ASN A 29 5.76 -6.78 5.04
N LYS A 30 6.61 -5.76 5.28
CA LYS A 30 6.86 -5.26 6.64
C LYS A 30 5.85 -4.19 7.06
N SER A 31 5.67 -3.15 6.25
CA SER A 31 4.88 -1.98 6.65
C SER A 31 3.41 -2.07 6.26
N LEU A 32 3.07 -2.66 5.09
CA LEU A 32 1.67 -2.80 4.70
C LEU A 32 0.95 -3.90 5.49
N MET A 33 1.56 -5.08 5.67
CA MET A 33 0.91 -6.17 6.43
C MET A 33 0.64 -5.81 7.88
N SER A 34 1.61 -5.19 8.56
CA SER A 34 1.41 -4.69 9.92
C SER A 34 0.29 -3.66 10.01
N THR A 35 0.10 -2.86 8.94
CA THR A 35 -0.99 -1.89 8.83
C THR A 35 -2.36 -2.54 8.63
N MET A 36 -2.44 -3.59 7.81
CA MET A 36 -3.68 -4.30 7.53
C MET A 36 -4.22 -5.08 8.74
N GLN A 37 -3.34 -5.48 9.66
CA GLN A 37 -3.65 -6.28 10.85
C GLN A 37 -3.95 -5.45 12.11
N ARG A 38 -4.05 -4.12 11.99
CA ARG A 38 -4.28 -3.21 13.13
C ARG A 38 -5.65 -3.39 13.79
N GLN A 39 -5.69 -3.17 15.11
CA GLN A 39 -6.89 -3.34 15.92
C GLN A 39 -7.82 -2.09 15.89
N PRO A 40 -9.13 -2.26 16.15
CA PRO A 40 -10.13 -1.19 15.95
C PRO A 40 -10.04 -0.03 16.94
N GLU A 41 -9.72 -0.31 18.20
CA GLU A 41 -9.81 0.64 19.30
C GLU A 41 -8.43 0.97 19.86
N GLU A 42 -7.75 1.89 19.19
CA GLU A 42 -6.50 2.43 19.71
C GLU A 42 -6.43 3.94 19.52
N ALA A 43 -5.98 4.69 20.52
CA ALA A 43 -5.92 6.16 20.48
C ALA A 43 -4.92 6.67 19.43
N SER A 44 -3.83 5.93 19.23
CA SER A 44 -2.77 6.29 18.29
C SER A 44 -3.16 6.02 16.83
N VAL A 45 -3.04 7.06 15.99
CA VAL A 45 -3.23 6.98 14.53
C VAL A 45 -2.23 6.03 13.84
N LEU A 46 -1.14 5.67 14.52
CA LEU A 46 -0.15 4.71 14.02
C LEU A 46 -0.51 3.26 14.29
N ARG A 47 -1.53 2.99 15.12
CA ARG A 47 -1.88 1.64 15.57
C ARG A 47 -3.36 1.31 15.41
N ARG A 48 -4.22 2.32 15.21
CA ARG A 48 -5.63 2.15 14.87
C ARG A 48 -5.82 1.61 13.45
N LYS A 49 -6.91 0.87 13.25
CA LYS A 49 -7.43 0.41 11.95
C LYS A 49 -7.66 1.56 10.95
N MET A 50 -7.31 1.33 9.68
CA MET A 50 -7.38 2.33 8.61
C MET A 50 -8.81 2.70 8.21
N LEU A 51 -9.71 1.70 8.23
CA LEU A 51 -11.13 1.82 7.91
C LEU A 51 -11.94 1.08 8.99
N PRO A 52 -13.20 1.48 9.27
CA PRO A 52 -14.08 0.72 10.16
C PRO A 52 -14.20 -0.75 9.73
N ASP A 53 -14.37 -0.96 8.43
CA ASP A 53 -14.39 -2.26 7.79
C ASP A 53 -13.23 -2.35 6.79
N MET A 54 -12.29 -3.27 7.06
CA MET A 54 -11.13 -3.50 6.20
C MET A 54 -11.42 -4.49 5.07
N SER A 55 -12.57 -5.17 5.07
CA SER A 55 -12.97 -6.02 3.95
C SER A 55 -13.27 -5.22 2.69
N ARG A 56 -13.62 -3.94 2.84
CA ARG A 56 -13.88 -2.98 1.75
C ARG A 56 -12.65 -2.18 1.36
N ALA A 57 -11.48 -2.57 1.86
CA ALA A 57 -10.23 -1.86 1.64
C ALA A 57 -9.66 -2.15 0.25
N ILE A 58 -9.47 -1.11 -0.54
CA ILE A 58 -8.75 -1.14 -1.81
C ILE A 58 -7.38 -0.52 -1.62
N PHE A 59 -6.34 -1.29 -1.89
CA PHE A 59 -4.96 -0.77 -1.93
C PHE A 59 -4.66 -0.10 -3.27
N GLN A 60 -4.18 1.14 -3.21
CA GLN A 60 -3.85 1.97 -4.38
C GLN A 60 -2.40 2.42 -4.31
N GLN A 61 -1.71 2.33 -5.45
CA GLN A 61 -0.33 2.77 -5.66
C GLN A 61 -0.19 3.33 -7.07
N ASP A 62 0.82 4.17 -7.31
CA ASP A 62 1.05 4.74 -8.63
C ASP A 62 1.66 3.71 -9.62
N GLY A 63 1.79 4.14 -10.89
CA GLY A 63 2.29 3.31 -11.98
C GLY A 63 3.81 3.11 -12.02
N ALA A 64 4.56 3.33 -10.93
CA ALA A 64 6.02 3.17 -10.95
C ALA A 64 6.45 1.75 -11.37
N PRO A 65 7.64 1.57 -11.99
CA PRO A 65 8.10 0.26 -12.46
C PRO A 65 8.12 -0.83 -11.38
N ALA A 66 8.52 -0.49 -10.14
CA ALA A 66 8.51 -1.44 -9.03
C ALA A 66 7.10 -1.86 -8.59
N HIS A 67 6.11 -0.97 -8.70
CA HIS A 67 4.72 -1.20 -8.31
C HIS A 67 3.95 -2.05 -9.34
N THR A 68 4.25 -1.82 -10.61
CA THR A 68 3.60 -2.49 -11.75
C THR A 68 4.33 -3.76 -12.21
N ALA A 69 5.47 -4.09 -11.61
CA ALA A 69 6.22 -5.31 -11.86
C ALA A 69 5.39 -6.56 -11.53
N LYS A 70 5.57 -7.62 -12.33
CA LYS A 70 4.86 -8.91 -12.17
C LYS A 70 4.90 -9.42 -10.73
N ARG A 71 6.10 -9.47 -10.14
CA ARG A 71 6.32 -9.92 -8.76
C ARG A 71 5.47 -9.14 -7.74
N THR A 72 5.40 -7.82 -7.90
CA THR A 72 4.64 -6.95 -6.98
C THR A 72 3.14 -7.17 -7.14
N GLN A 73 2.66 -7.29 -8.39
CA GLN A 73 1.26 -7.57 -8.66
C GLN A 73 0.84 -8.95 -8.13
N GLU A 74 1.65 -9.99 -8.32
CA GLU A 74 1.42 -11.33 -7.76
C GLU A 74 1.42 -11.32 -6.23
N TRP A 75 2.31 -10.55 -5.60
CA TRP A 75 2.29 -10.43 -4.15
C TRP A 75 1.00 -9.76 -3.66
N CYS A 76 0.57 -8.67 -4.31
CA CYS A 76 -0.68 -7.99 -3.95
C CYS A 76 -1.90 -8.91 -4.11
N ASP A 77 -2.00 -9.64 -5.21
CA ASP A 77 -3.10 -10.56 -5.50
C ASP A 77 -3.22 -11.68 -4.45
N ASN A 78 -2.08 -12.17 -3.94
CA ASN A 78 -2.05 -13.24 -2.94
C ASN A 78 -2.29 -12.76 -1.50
N ASN A 79 -2.08 -11.47 -1.19
CA ASN A 79 -2.03 -10.98 0.20
C ASN A 79 -3.06 -9.88 0.52
N LEU A 80 -3.67 -9.27 -0.50
CA LEU A 80 -4.63 -8.18 -0.32
C LEU A 80 -6.02 -8.60 -0.79
N ILE A 81 -7.04 -8.07 -0.14
CA ILE A 81 -8.44 -8.34 -0.48
C ILE A 81 -8.79 -7.72 -1.84
N GLU A 82 -8.42 -6.45 -2.01
CA GLU A 82 -8.59 -5.73 -3.28
C GLU A 82 -7.44 -4.74 -3.47
N PHE A 83 -6.95 -4.61 -4.71
CA PHE A 83 -5.95 -3.63 -5.07
C PHE A 83 -6.12 -3.16 -6.51
N TRP A 84 -5.66 -1.95 -6.81
CA TRP A 84 -5.62 -1.48 -8.18
C TRP A 84 -4.47 -2.14 -8.94
N THR A 85 -4.84 -3.00 -9.88
CA THR A 85 -3.89 -3.63 -10.80
C THR A 85 -3.29 -2.59 -11.74
N ARG A 86 -2.16 -2.94 -12.39
CA ARG A 86 -1.52 -2.12 -13.43
C ARG A 86 -2.51 -1.60 -14.50
N LYS A 87 -3.52 -2.39 -14.86
CA LYS A 87 -4.50 -2.05 -15.90
C LYS A 87 -5.54 -1.02 -15.45
N THR A 88 -5.72 -0.88 -14.14
CA THR A 88 -6.70 0.04 -13.53
C THR A 88 -6.19 1.49 -13.59
N TRP A 89 -4.88 1.69 -13.67
CA TRP A 89 -4.29 3.02 -13.69
C TRP A 89 -4.48 3.70 -15.06
N PRO A 90 -5.04 4.91 -15.12
CA PRO A 90 -5.10 5.65 -16.37
C PRO A 90 -3.69 6.01 -16.83
N GLY A 91 -3.33 5.57 -18.04
CA GLY A 91 -2.03 5.88 -18.65
C GLY A 91 -1.80 7.39 -18.74
N ASN A 92 -0.60 7.85 -18.41
CA ASN A 92 -0.15 9.25 -18.44
C ASN A 92 -0.80 10.24 -17.44
N SER A 93 -1.39 9.78 -16.33
CA SER A 93 -1.67 10.68 -15.21
C SER A 93 -0.36 11.05 -14.49
N ARG A 94 0.15 12.26 -14.74
CA ARG A 94 1.38 12.81 -14.13
C ARG A 94 1.23 13.14 -12.64
N THR A 95 0.10 12.77 -12.04
CA THR A 95 -0.21 12.94 -10.62
C THR A 95 0.00 11.60 -9.91
N SER A 96 1.20 11.43 -9.34
CA SER A 96 1.51 10.39 -8.35
C SER A 96 0.49 10.46 -7.22
N ILE A 97 -0.45 9.51 -7.18
CA ILE A 97 -1.30 9.35 -6.00
C ILE A 97 -0.44 8.62 -4.95
N PRO A 98 -0.36 9.14 -3.70
CA PRO A 98 0.30 8.44 -2.62
C PRO A 98 -0.23 7.02 -2.44
N LEU A 99 0.57 6.14 -1.84
CA LEU A 99 0.09 4.85 -1.33
C LEU A 99 -1.11 5.07 -0.42
N LYS A 100 -2.27 4.50 -0.78
CA LYS A 100 -3.54 4.75 -0.09
C LYS A 100 -4.33 3.46 0.07
N ILE A 101 -4.96 3.33 1.22
CA ILE A 101 -6.05 2.39 1.46
C ILE A 101 -7.35 3.19 1.36
N CYS A 102 -8.26 2.79 0.48
CA CYS A 102 -9.56 3.43 0.27
C CYS A 102 -10.68 2.47 0.64
N GLY A 103 -11.78 2.98 1.20
CA GLY A 103 -13.01 2.20 1.37
C GLY A 103 -13.89 2.36 0.13
N GLN A 104 -14.58 1.29 -0.28
CA GLN A 104 -15.76 1.43 -1.14
C GLN A 104 -16.89 2.14 -0.41
#